data_AF-A0ABD6F254-F1
#
_entry.id   AF-A0ABD6F254-F1
#
_cell.length_a   1.000
_cell.length_b   1.000
_cell.length_c   1.000
_cell.angle_alpha   90.00
_cell.angle_beta   90.00
_cell.angle_gamma   90.00
#
_symmetry.space_group_name_H-M   'P 1'
#
loop_
_entity.id
_entity.type
_entity.pdbx_description
1 polymer ?
#
loop_
_entity_poly.entity_id
_entity_poly.type
_entity_poly.pdbx_seq_one_letter_code
_entity_poly.pdbx_strand_id
1 'polypeptide(L)'
;MGAFLDRPRTEKSNDEGEANGLRYAVASMQGWRVDMEDAHVIACPMAQEAPFNKWSFFAVFDGHAGSRAAERSAENLLSCILETAELNEIKNGWNEPSRPLDVDALRLLEEGIKAGFLLLDARLHDNSDGEEKERSGTTVISAIITPSHVVLANLGVFHISSFHTLAVTT
;
A
#
# COMPACT_ATOMS: atom_id res chain seq x y z
N MET A 1 33.20 5.18 -4.31
CA MET A 1 32.36 4.86 -5.48
C MET A 1 30.98 5.44 -5.20
N GLY A 2 30.41 6.20 -6.14
CA GLY A 2 29.17 6.95 -5.93
C GLY A 2 27.92 6.06 -5.91
N ALA A 3 26.77 6.65 -5.58
CA ALA A 3 25.47 5.98 -5.46
C ALA A 3 24.82 5.58 -6.81
N PHE A 4 25.59 5.56 -7.89
CA PHE A 4 25.10 5.32 -9.25
C PHE A 4 25.90 4.24 -9.97
N LEU A 5 25.20 3.48 -10.81
CA LEU A 5 25.77 2.51 -11.74
C LEU A 5 26.39 3.21 -12.96
N ASP A 6 27.30 2.53 -13.66
CA ASP A 6 27.87 3.01 -14.91
C ASP A 6 26.84 3.07 -16.07
N ARG A 7 25.79 2.26 -15.97
CA ARG A 7 24.65 2.22 -16.91
C ARG A 7 23.38 1.88 -16.14
N PRO A 8 22.19 2.34 -16.58
CA PRO A 8 20.95 2.01 -15.90
C PRO A 8 20.61 0.54 -16.11
N ARG A 9 20.07 -0.10 -15.08
CA ARG A 9 19.35 -1.36 -15.21
C ARG A 9 17.95 -1.09 -15.72
N THR A 10 17.69 -1.50 -16.96
CA THR A 10 16.44 -1.27 -17.67
C THR A 10 15.50 -2.46 -17.65
N GLU A 11 15.84 -3.51 -16.91
CA GLU A 11 14.96 -4.65 -16.66
C GLU A 11 13.72 -4.18 -15.89
N LYS A 12 12.55 -4.63 -16.33
CA LYS A 12 11.27 -4.28 -15.73
C LYS A 12 10.67 -5.49 -15.04
N SER A 13 10.15 -5.28 -13.84
CA SER A 13 9.18 -6.18 -13.24
C SER A 13 7.80 -5.62 -13.52
N ASN A 14 6.91 -6.39 -14.14
CA ASN A 14 5.54 -5.98 -14.41
C ASN A 14 4.57 -6.97 -13.77
N ASP A 15 3.45 -6.45 -13.27
CA ASP A 15 2.30 -7.24 -12.85
C ASP A 15 1.01 -6.55 -13.34
N GLU A 16 0.00 -7.34 -13.68
CA GLU A 16 -1.27 -6.86 -14.21
C GLU A 16 -2.41 -7.79 -13.79
N GLY A 17 -3.62 -7.25 -13.72
CA GLY A 17 -4.77 -8.05 -13.35
C GLY A 17 -6.11 -7.34 -13.50
N GLU A 18 -7.17 -8.11 -13.31
CA GLU A 18 -8.56 -7.63 -13.34
C GLU A 18 -9.32 -8.20 -12.14
N ALA A 19 -9.94 -7.35 -11.33
CA ALA A 19 -10.85 -7.78 -10.27
C ALA A 19 -11.81 -6.66 -9.87
N ASN A 20 -13.00 -7.01 -9.35
CA ASN A 20 -14.03 -6.06 -8.93
C ASN A 20 -14.41 -5.03 -10.02
N GLY A 21 -14.30 -5.42 -11.30
CA GLY A 21 -14.53 -4.52 -12.44
C GLY A 21 -13.42 -3.50 -12.66
N LEU A 22 -12.29 -3.62 -11.97
CA LEU A 22 -11.10 -2.80 -12.14
C LEU A 22 -10.05 -3.58 -12.92
N ARG A 23 -9.30 -2.87 -13.75
CA ARG A 23 -8.05 -3.36 -14.35
C ARG A 23 -6.89 -2.57 -13.77
N TYR A 24 -5.81 -3.28 -13.45
CA TYR A 24 -4.58 -2.66 -12.97
C TYR A 24 -3.37 -3.16 -13.76
N ALA A 25 -2.37 -2.29 -13.81
CA ALA A 25 -1.01 -2.66 -14.21
C ALA A 25 -0.03 -1.91 -13.32
N VAL A 26 1.07 -2.58 -12.97
CA VAL A 26 2.21 -2.03 -12.24
C VAL A 26 3.48 -2.40 -12.97
N ALA A 27 4.45 -1.48 -12.99
CA ALA A 27 5.77 -1.71 -13.53
C ALA A 27 6.81 -1.03 -12.63
N SER A 28 7.87 -1.75 -12.30
CA SER A 28 9.02 -1.25 -11.53
C SER A 28 10.32 -1.46 -12.30
N MET A 29 11.29 -0.55 -12.10
CA MET A 29 12.59 -0.58 -12.77
C MET A 29 13.63 0.13 -11.90
N GLN A 30 14.78 -0.52 -11.65
CA GLN A 30 15.83 0.00 -10.78
C GLN A 30 16.52 1.27 -11.34
N GLY A 31 16.71 1.34 -12.66
CA GLY A 31 17.36 2.49 -13.29
C GLY A 31 18.82 2.64 -12.88
N TRP A 32 19.22 3.86 -12.49
CA TRP A 32 20.63 4.21 -12.24
C TRP A 32 21.13 3.92 -10.82
N ARG A 33 20.22 3.62 -9.88
CA ARG A 33 20.59 3.35 -8.49
C ARG A 33 21.29 2.00 -8.39
N VAL A 34 22.18 1.86 -7.40
CA VAL A 34 22.89 0.59 -7.13
C VAL A 34 21.93 -0.48 -6.64
N ASP A 35 20.97 -0.08 -5.81
CA ASP A 35 19.97 -0.93 -5.17
C ASP A 35 18.56 -0.51 -5.57
N MET A 36 17.62 -1.47 -5.56
CA MET A 36 16.19 -1.23 -5.77
C MET A 36 15.52 -1.23 -4.40
N GLU A 37 15.07 -0.06 -3.95
CA GLU A 37 14.48 0.13 -2.62
C GLU A 37 12.95 0.29 -2.66
N ASP A 38 12.33 0.36 -3.85
CA ASP A 38 10.88 0.45 -3.97
C ASP A 38 10.20 -0.92 -3.77
N ALA A 39 9.00 -0.89 -3.22
CA ALA A 39 8.09 -2.03 -3.15
C ALA A 39 6.66 -1.61 -3.54
N HIS A 40 5.79 -2.57 -3.81
CA HIS A 40 4.37 -2.31 -4.05
C HIS A 40 3.51 -3.47 -3.54
N VAL A 41 2.24 -3.19 -3.30
CA VAL A 41 1.24 -4.20 -2.93
C VAL A 41 -0.05 -3.95 -3.70
N ILE A 42 -0.64 -5.04 -4.17
CA ILE A 42 -1.92 -5.04 -4.89
C ILE A 42 -2.78 -6.14 -4.27
N ALA A 43 -3.94 -5.77 -3.74
CA ALA A 43 -4.88 -6.70 -3.11
C ALA A 43 -6.27 -6.48 -3.69
N CYS A 44 -6.69 -7.41 -4.53
CA CYS A 44 -7.91 -7.36 -5.31
C CYS A 44 -8.57 -8.76 -5.28
N PRO A 45 -9.42 -9.07 -4.28
CA PRO A 45 -9.98 -8.19 -3.26
C PRO A 45 -9.07 -7.93 -2.04
N MET A 46 -9.42 -6.93 -1.21
CA MET A 46 -8.73 -6.62 0.05
C MET A 46 -8.77 -7.76 1.08
N ALA A 47 -9.91 -8.45 1.19
CA ALA A 47 -10.07 -9.64 2.02
C ALA A 47 -11.22 -10.51 1.47
N GLN A 48 -11.33 -11.76 1.94
CA GLN A 48 -12.37 -12.68 1.47
C GLN A 48 -13.76 -12.38 2.06
N GLU A 49 -13.81 -11.71 3.20
CA GLU A 49 -15.05 -11.42 3.92
C GLU A 49 -15.68 -10.11 3.44
N ALA A 50 -17.02 -10.03 3.52
CA ALA A 50 -17.74 -8.79 3.27
C ALA A 50 -17.44 -7.74 4.36
N PRO A 51 -17.42 -6.43 4.03
CA PRO A 51 -17.60 -5.86 2.69
C PRO A 51 -16.33 -5.83 1.83
N PHE A 52 -15.17 -6.20 2.40
CA PHE A 52 -13.84 -6.06 1.79
C PHE A 52 -13.61 -6.93 0.55
N ASN A 53 -14.41 -7.98 0.37
CA ASN A 53 -14.41 -8.80 -0.84
C ASN A 53 -14.83 -8.05 -2.12
N LYS A 54 -15.41 -6.86 -1.98
CA LYS A 54 -15.73 -5.94 -3.09
C LYS A 54 -14.83 -4.71 -3.13
N TRP A 55 -13.83 -4.66 -2.25
CA TRP A 55 -12.90 -3.54 -2.17
C TRP A 55 -11.54 -3.98 -2.69
N SER A 56 -10.77 -3.01 -3.15
CA SER A 56 -9.43 -3.23 -3.69
C SER A 56 -8.45 -2.27 -3.02
N PHE A 57 -7.25 -2.75 -2.73
CA PHE A 57 -6.17 -1.96 -2.15
C PHE A 57 -4.94 -1.98 -3.03
N PHE A 58 -4.31 -0.83 -3.16
CA PHE A 58 -3.07 -0.67 -3.88
C PHE A 58 -2.16 0.26 -3.09
N ALA A 59 -0.87 -0.04 -3.03
CA ALA A 59 0.11 0.91 -2.50
C ALA A 59 1.47 0.76 -3.17
N VAL A 60 2.20 1.87 -3.23
CA VAL A 60 3.60 1.93 -3.67
C VAL A 60 4.42 2.56 -2.56
N PHE A 61 5.60 2.00 -2.35
CA PHE A 61 6.53 2.35 -1.29
C PHE A 61 7.88 2.72 -1.93
N ASP A 62 8.44 3.88 -1.60
CA ASP A 62 9.78 4.31 -2.02
C ASP A 62 10.67 4.33 -0.77
N GLY A 63 11.47 3.27 -0.67
CA GLY A 63 12.40 3.02 0.42
C GLY A 63 13.63 3.92 0.33
N HIS A 64 14.25 4.19 1.47
CA HIS A 64 15.50 4.92 1.55
C HIS A 64 16.36 4.42 2.70
N ALA A 65 17.68 4.39 2.48
CA ALA A 65 18.65 3.86 3.43
C ALA A 65 18.45 2.36 3.73
N GLY A 66 18.02 1.60 2.73
CA GLY A 66 17.67 0.18 2.73
C GLY A 66 16.26 -0.07 2.18
N SER A 67 16.03 -1.27 1.61
CA SER A 67 14.72 -1.67 1.07
C SER A 67 13.76 -2.25 2.11
N ARG A 68 14.28 -2.64 3.28
CA ARG A 68 13.54 -3.44 4.26
C ARG A 68 12.28 -2.76 4.79
N ALA A 69 12.32 -1.46 5.08
CA ALA A 69 11.14 -0.72 5.50
C ALA A 69 10.02 -0.74 4.42
N ALA A 70 10.39 -0.58 3.14
CA ALA A 70 9.44 -0.63 2.03
C ALA A 70 8.86 -2.03 1.83
N GLU A 71 9.71 -3.06 1.83
CA GLU A 71 9.31 -4.47 1.71
C GLU A 71 8.36 -4.89 2.84
N ARG A 72 8.75 -4.65 4.10
CA ARG A 72 7.91 -4.96 5.26
C ARG A 72 6.61 -4.17 5.26
N SER A 73 6.62 -2.92 4.77
CA SER A 73 5.40 -2.13 4.64
C SER A 73 4.47 -2.69 3.57
N ALA A 74 4.99 -3.13 2.43
CA ALA A 74 4.20 -3.79 1.39
C ALA A 74 3.55 -5.09 1.86
N GLU A 75 4.27 -5.88 2.67
CA GLU A 75 3.76 -7.12 3.26
C GLU A 75 2.67 -6.89 4.33
N ASN A 76 2.77 -5.82 5.12
CA ASN A 76 2.01 -5.69 6.38
C ASN A 76 1.05 -4.50 6.45
N LEU A 77 1.11 -3.50 5.57
CA LEU A 77 0.24 -2.32 5.70
C LEU A 77 -1.24 -2.69 5.62
N LEU A 78 -1.62 -3.53 4.66
CA LEU A 78 -3.02 -3.94 4.49
C LEU A 78 -3.54 -4.71 5.70
N SER A 79 -2.76 -5.65 6.23
CA SER A 79 -3.16 -6.40 7.43
C SER A 79 -3.31 -5.47 8.63
N CYS A 80 -2.39 -4.53 8.84
CA CYS A 80 -2.49 -3.54 9.91
C CYS A 80 -3.76 -2.69 9.80
N ILE A 81 -4.15 -2.28 8.58
CA ILE A 81 -5.42 -1.55 8.34
C ILE A 81 -6.63 -2.43 8.63
N LEU A 82 -6.64 -3.69 8.17
CA LEU A 82 -7.78 -4.60 8.39
C LEU A 82 -7.95 -5.01 9.85
N GLU A 83 -6.89 -4.96 10.65
CA GLU A 83 -6.90 -5.30 12.07
C GLU A 83 -7.46 -4.20 12.97
N THR A 84 -7.65 -2.97 12.47
CA THR A 84 -8.07 -1.87 13.34
C THR A 84 -9.53 -2.01 13.82
N ALA A 85 -9.84 -1.38 14.95
CA ALA A 85 -11.19 -1.40 15.51
C ALA A 85 -12.21 -0.81 14.55
N GLU A 86 -11.83 0.23 13.81
CA GLU A 86 -12.68 0.96 12.87
C GLU A 86 -13.03 0.10 11.65
N LEU A 87 -12.07 -0.62 11.07
CA LEU A 87 -12.36 -1.54 9.96
C LEU A 87 -13.20 -2.73 10.43
N ASN A 88 -12.98 -3.21 11.67
CA ASN A 88 -13.85 -4.22 12.27
C ASN A 88 -15.28 -3.70 12.48
N GLU A 89 -15.46 -2.43 12.87
CA GLU A 89 -16.78 -1.82 12.98
C GLU A 89 -17.48 -1.71 11.62
N ILE A 90 -16.77 -1.28 10.58
CA ILE A 90 -17.30 -1.30 9.20
C ILE A 90 -17.70 -2.72 8.80
N LYS A 91 -16.83 -3.70 9.04
CA LYS A 91 -17.09 -5.11 8.73
C LYS A 91 -18.39 -5.62 9.36
N ASN A 92 -18.62 -5.28 10.62
CA ASN A 92 -19.81 -5.71 11.36
C ASN A 92 -21.07 -4.90 11.00
N GLY A 93 -20.91 -3.64 10.57
CA GLY A 93 -22.01 -2.73 10.22
C GLY A 93 -22.45 -2.78 8.75
N TRP A 94 -21.58 -3.18 7.82
CA TRP A 94 -21.85 -3.19 6.37
C TRP A 94 -22.19 -4.59 5.84
N ASN A 95 -23.43 -5.01 6.08
CA ASN A 95 -23.95 -6.30 5.59
C ASN A 95 -24.38 -6.26 4.11
N GLU A 96 -24.39 -5.09 3.47
CA GLU A 96 -24.73 -4.90 2.05
C GLU A 96 -23.50 -4.36 1.30
N PRO A 97 -22.66 -5.23 0.69
CA PRO A 97 -21.34 -4.85 0.15
C PRO A 97 -21.39 -3.82 -0.98
N SER A 98 -22.53 -3.71 -1.66
CA SER A 98 -22.74 -2.76 -2.77
C SER A 98 -23.40 -1.45 -2.33
N ARG A 99 -23.81 -1.32 -1.06
CA ARG A 99 -24.35 -0.07 -0.53
C ARG A 99 -23.23 0.97 -0.46
N PRO A 100 -23.44 2.19 -0.97
CA PRO A 100 -22.48 3.26 -0.83
C PRO A 100 -22.13 3.49 0.65
N LEU A 101 -20.84 3.70 0.95
CA LEU A 101 -20.43 4.14 2.28
C LEU A 101 -21.12 5.47 2.62
N ASP A 102 -21.69 5.54 3.81
CA ASP A 102 -22.20 6.79 4.35
C ASP A 102 -21.09 7.55 5.09
N VAL A 103 -21.45 8.73 5.60
CA VAL A 103 -20.48 9.66 6.23
C VAL A 103 -19.79 9.02 7.44
N ASP A 104 -20.50 8.22 8.22
CA ASP A 104 -19.94 7.58 9.41
C ASP A 104 -18.95 6.48 9.03
N ALA A 105 -19.26 5.66 8.02
CA ALA A 105 -18.30 4.68 7.51
C ALA A 105 -17.07 5.31 6.84
N LEU A 106 -17.24 6.44 6.14
CA LEU A 106 -16.09 7.16 5.58
C LEU A 106 -15.18 7.70 6.69
N ARG A 107 -15.75 8.19 7.80
CA ARG A 107 -14.99 8.62 8.98
C ARG A 107 -14.25 7.46 9.63
N LEU A 108 -14.92 6.31 9.82
CA LEU A 108 -14.29 5.10 10.34
C LEU A 108 -13.16 4.61 9.41
N LEU A 109 -13.36 4.66 8.10
CA LEU A 109 -12.34 4.27 7.13
C LEU A 109 -11.12 5.19 7.21
N GLU A 110 -11.33 6.51 7.30
CA GLU A 110 -10.24 7.47 7.49
C GLU A 110 -9.46 7.20 8.78
N GLU A 111 -10.16 7.00 9.90
CA GLU A 111 -9.56 6.71 11.21
C GLU A 111 -8.81 5.38 11.22
N GLY A 112 -9.40 4.34 10.63
CA GLY A 112 -8.78 3.02 10.52
C GLY A 112 -7.55 3.01 9.61
N ILE A 113 -7.53 3.78 8.53
CA ILE A 113 -6.30 3.97 7.73
C ILE A 113 -5.20 4.59 8.61
N LYS A 114 -5.48 5.69 9.33
CA LYS A 114 -4.50 6.33 10.22
C LYS A 114 -4.00 5.37 11.31
N ALA A 115 -4.92 4.65 11.95
CA ALA A 115 -4.58 3.67 12.97
C ALA A 115 -3.73 2.53 12.39
N GLY A 116 -4.02 2.06 11.18
CA GLY A 116 -3.25 1.04 10.48
C GLY A 116 -1.81 1.48 10.17
N PHE A 117 -1.62 2.74 9.75
CA PHE A 117 -0.28 3.32 9.56
C PHE A 117 0.51 3.40 10.86
N LEU A 118 -0.13 3.83 11.96
CA LEU A 118 0.52 3.89 13.28
C LEU A 118 0.85 2.49 13.81
N LEU A 119 -0.01 1.50 13.57
CA LEU A 119 0.23 0.12 13.95
C LEU A 119 1.40 -0.48 13.17
N LEU A 120 1.48 -0.21 11.86
CA LEU A 120 2.61 -0.62 11.03
C LEU A 120 3.91 -0.01 11.55
N ASP A 121 3.94 1.30 11.82
CA ASP A 121 5.12 1.98 12.35
C ASP A 121 5.60 1.35 13.69
N ALA A 122 4.65 1.07 14.59
CA ALA A 122 4.95 0.36 15.84
C ALA A 122 5.54 -1.04 15.61
N ARG A 123 5.03 -1.80 14.62
CA ARG A 123 5.55 -3.13 14.25
C ARG A 123 6.94 -3.06 13.63
N LEU A 124 7.20 -2.06 12.78
CA LEU A 124 8.53 -1.82 12.21
C LEU A 124 9.56 -1.44 13.29
N HIS A 125 9.11 -0.80 14.38
CA HIS A 125 9.96 -0.45 15.51
C HIS A 125 10.28 -1.62 16.45
N ASP A 126 9.44 -2.68 16.47
CA ASP A 126 9.59 -3.80 17.38
C ASP A 126 10.78 -4.70 16.95
N ASN A 127 11.95 -4.42 17.52
CA ASN A 127 13.25 -5.00 17.19
C ASN A 127 13.45 -6.44 17.73
N SER A 128 12.43 -7.30 17.66
CA SER A 128 12.51 -8.67 18.16
C SER A 128 13.49 -9.57 17.37
N ASP A 129 13.97 -9.14 16.21
CA ASP A 129 14.79 -9.95 15.30
C ASP A 129 16.32 -9.86 15.52
N GLY A 130 16.84 -9.15 16.53
CA GLY A 130 18.27 -9.21 16.91
C GLY A 130 19.28 -8.78 15.82
N GLU A 131 18.80 -8.25 14.70
CA GLU A 131 19.60 -7.74 13.60
C GLU A 131 20.13 -6.33 13.90
N GLU A 132 21.19 -5.93 13.20
CA GLU A 132 21.70 -4.57 13.25
C GLU A 132 20.54 -3.58 13.10
N LYS A 133 20.55 -2.53 13.93
CA LYS A 133 19.47 -1.55 14.03
C LYS A 133 19.09 -1.04 12.64
N GLU A 134 18.00 -1.58 12.09
CA GLU A 134 17.47 -1.23 10.77
C GLU A 134 17.19 0.28 10.73
N ARG A 135 17.72 0.97 9.71
CA ARG A 135 17.63 2.43 9.59
C ARG A 135 16.88 2.86 8.33
N SER A 136 16.43 1.91 7.52
CA SER A 136 15.62 2.22 6.36
C SER A 136 14.32 2.86 6.78
N GLY A 137 13.87 3.79 5.95
CA GLY A 137 12.52 4.34 5.99
C GLY A 137 11.86 4.12 4.64
N THR A 138 10.57 4.40 4.57
CA THR A 138 9.84 4.39 3.30
C THR A 138 8.83 5.50 3.26
N THR A 139 8.60 6.04 2.07
CA THR A 139 7.37 6.78 1.79
C THR A 139 6.29 5.81 1.32
N VAL A 140 5.04 6.28 1.25
CA VAL A 140 3.92 5.46 0.80
C VAL A 140 2.82 6.31 0.23
N ILE A 141 2.32 5.89 -0.93
CA ILE A 141 1.04 6.33 -1.47
C ILE A 141 0.15 5.09 -1.63
N SER A 142 -1.07 5.15 -1.11
CA SER A 142 -2.03 4.06 -1.17
C SER A 142 -3.42 4.51 -1.59
N ALA A 143 -4.18 3.57 -2.15
CA ALA A 143 -5.54 3.74 -2.58
C ALA A 143 -6.39 2.56 -2.09
N ILE A 144 -7.51 2.88 -1.42
CA ILE A 144 -8.60 1.94 -1.17
C ILE A 144 -9.74 2.30 -2.12
N ILE A 145 -10.11 1.36 -2.98
CA ILE A 145 -11.21 1.49 -3.92
C ILE A 145 -12.37 0.64 -3.39
N THR A 146 -13.46 1.32 -3.07
CA THR A 146 -14.74 0.71 -2.70
C THR A 146 -15.70 0.80 -3.89
N PRO A 147 -16.85 0.12 -3.88
CA PRO A 147 -17.83 0.23 -4.95
C PRO A 147 -18.34 1.66 -5.22
N SER A 148 -18.17 2.59 -4.28
CA SER A 148 -18.67 3.97 -4.41
C SER A 148 -17.61 5.07 -4.23
N HIS A 149 -16.42 4.76 -3.73
CA HIS A 149 -15.40 5.77 -3.41
C HIS A 149 -13.99 5.29 -3.74
N VAL A 150 -13.14 6.24 -4.10
CA VAL A 150 -11.67 6.06 -4.16
C VAL A 150 -11.08 6.90 -3.03
N VAL A 151 -10.45 6.26 -2.05
CA VAL A 151 -9.83 6.90 -0.90
C VAL A 151 -8.31 6.82 -1.07
N LEU A 152 -7.66 7.98 -1.09
CA LEU A 152 -6.20 8.09 -1.24
C LEU A 152 -5.57 8.46 0.10
N ALA A 153 -4.50 7.78 0.46
CA ALA A 153 -3.64 8.14 1.60
C ALA A 153 -2.20 8.31 1.11
N ASN A 154 -1.54 9.37 1.57
CA ASN A 154 -0.17 9.70 1.18
C ASN A 154 0.63 10.08 2.43
N LEU A 155 1.79 9.45 2.60
CA LEU A 155 2.74 9.74 3.66
C LEU A 155 4.15 9.80 3.06
N GLY A 156 4.65 11.02 2.88
CA GLY A 156 5.96 11.29 2.28
C GLY A 156 5.86 12.24 1.09
N VAL A 157 6.87 12.18 0.20
CA VAL A 157 7.05 13.12 -0.91
C VAL A 157 6.57 12.60 -2.26
N PHE A 158 5.87 11.45 -2.30
CA PHE A 158 5.26 10.98 -3.54
C PHE A 158 4.31 12.04 -4.09
N HIS A 159 4.62 12.51 -5.30
CA HIS A 159 3.70 13.24 -6.16
C HIS A 159 3.14 12.26 -7.18
N ILE A 160 1.86 12.38 -7.58
CA ILE A 160 1.23 11.58 -8.65
C ILE A 160 1.80 11.97 -10.05
N SER A 161 3.11 12.14 -10.14
CA SER A 161 3.83 12.47 -11.36
C SER A 161 5.25 11.90 -11.33
N SER A 162 5.37 10.66 -11.84
CA SER A 162 6.57 10.03 -12.43
C SER A 162 7.50 9.19 -11.51
N PHE A 163 7.33 7.87 -11.59
CA PHE A 163 8.31 6.80 -11.95
C PHE A 163 7.97 5.42 -11.36
N HIS A 164 6.93 5.33 -10.53
CA HIS A 164 6.09 4.14 -10.38
C HIS A 164 4.68 4.53 -10.87
N THR A 165 4.19 3.92 -11.95
CA THR A 165 2.83 4.17 -12.44
C THR A 165 1.98 2.96 -12.09
N LEU A 166 1.21 3.07 -11.01
CA LEU A 166 0.02 2.26 -10.87
C LEU A 166 -1.08 2.93 -11.71
N ALA A 167 -1.44 2.31 -12.83
CA ALA A 167 -2.59 2.72 -13.60
C ALA A 167 -3.78 1.82 -13.19
N VAL A 168 -4.79 2.42 -12.56
CA VAL A 168 -6.07 1.75 -12.31
C VAL A 168 -7.10 2.35 -13.23
N THR A 169 -7.73 1.51 -14.06
CA THR A 169 -8.83 1.91 -14.93
C THR A 169 -10.09 1.13 -14.59
N THR A 170 -11.21 1.85 -14.55
CA THR A 170 -12.58 1.30 -14.52
C THR A 170 -13.02 0.84 -15.89
#